data_AF-A0A9R1WJ30-F1
#
_entry.id   AF-A0A9R1WJ30-F1
#
_cell.length_a   1.000
_cell.length_b   1.000
_cell.length_c   1.000
_cell.angle_alpha   90.00
_cell.angle_beta   90.00
_cell.angle_gamma   90.00
#
_symmetry.space_group_name_H-M   'P 1'
#
loop_
_entity.id
_entity.type
_entity.pdbx_description
1 polymer ?
#
loop_
_entity_poly.entity_id
_entity_poly.type
_entity_poly.pdbx_seq_one_letter_code
_entity_poly.pdbx_strand_id
1 'polypeptide(L)'
;MDTPVLNPTHVLRARQLQVVNLICLLLTFITQRNMANKKRVRLPTRKVILERQVVREELLHNLLEGGQCRDLIRMSENAFRRLCEILQTVGGLRRTQRMSVEEHVARFLHIVSNDLRTRFTSWMYRRSRSTTSRCFHRVLRSIMAIEGLYIQQPTGDVVPREIQESRRFYPFFKDCIGEIDGTHMPRYHGRKGYPTINVLAACTFDLKFTYVLTGWEGTASDSRIIKNAFTRDDKLLIPSGRYCLVDVGLPHTDKLMAPYRGVKYHLKEYSMRGPQNSKELFNLRHASLHNAIERAFGVLKRRFPIIRNEDLDINLEDEVMQEILNGPQEQDRRNSTETDEDNSRYYASYCGLTMYDSLIFIPMCKVIMSKQEASGSEKEQVKWSDKMDYAYIKAMIKQQEIGNKVNGSFTPTAYAQMVEELNTEHQMDITKSHLKNRYKTFKKTFFAMGNFIERVRLEFNYSTNRSGGRSMG
;
A
#
# COMPACT_ATOMS: atom_id res chain seq x y z
N MET A 1 8.04 58.00 -70.76
CA MET A 1 7.85 57.82 -69.32
C MET A 1 7.01 56.57 -69.16
N ASP A 2 7.63 55.43 -68.88
CA ASP A 2 6.90 54.20 -68.57
C ASP A 2 7.53 53.60 -67.32
N THR A 3 6.93 53.89 -66.17
CA THR A 3 7.25 53.20 -64.92
C THR A 3 6.66 51.78 -65.01
N PRO A 4 7.46 50.71 -64.86
CA PRO A 4 6.93 49.36 -64.92
C PRO A 4 6.06 49.14 -63.67
N VAL A 5 4.76 49.00 -63.88
CA VAL A 5 3.79 48.64 -62.85
C VAL A 5 4.19 47.26 -62.31
N LEU A 6 4.79 47.23 -61.11
CA LEU A 6 5.17 45.99 -60.45
C LEU A 6 3.90 45.15 -60.23
N ASN A 7 3.85 43.99 -60.88
CA ASN A 7 2.70 43.09 -60.85
C ASN A 7 2.35 42.74 -59.38
N PRO A 8 1.12 43.02 -58.90
CA PRO A 8 0.72 42.87 -57.49
C PRO A 8 1.01 41.48 -56.91
N THR A 9 1.01 40.46 -57.76
CA THR A 9 1.32 39.07 -57.42
C THR A 9 2.78 38.87 -56.96
N HIS A 10 3.74 39.62 -57.50
CA HIS A 10 5.14 39.56 -57.09
C HIS A 10 5.35 40.20 -55.70
N VAL A 11 4.65 41.30 -55.42
CA VAL A 11 4.69 41.95 -54.10
C VAL A 11 4.05 41.05 -53.04
N LEU A 12 2.95 40.37 -53.38
CA LEU A 12 2.28 39.42 -52.49
C LEU A 12 3.19 38.21 -52.17
N ARG A 13 3.83 37.63 -53.19
CA ARG A 13 4.79 36.52 -53.03
C ARG A 13 6.00 36.93 -52.19
N ALA A 14 6.54 38.14 -52.39
CA ALA A 14 7.65 38.66 -51.59
C ALA A 14 7.27 38.81 -50.10
N ARG A 15 6.06 39.31 -49.80
CA ARG A 15 5.54 39.40 -48.42
C ARG A 15 5.29 38.03 -47.81
N GLN A 16 4.75 37.08 -48.57
CA GLN A 16 4.58 35.70 -48.12
C GLN A 16 5.93 35.04 -47.79
N LEU A 17 6.95 35.26 -48.62
CA LEU A 17 8.30 34.75 -48.35
C LEU A 17 8.89 35.34 -47.06
N GLN A 18 8.68 36.64 -46.82
CA GLN A 18 9.14 37.30 -45.59
C GLN A 18 8.45 36.74 -44.34
N VAL A 19 7.15 36.48 -44.41
CA VAL A 19 6.39 35.86 -43.31
C VAL A 19 6.87 34.44 -43.04
N VAL A 20 7.09 33.64 -44.08
CA VAL A 20 7.64 32.28 -43.94
C VAL A 20 9.04 32.33 -43.31
N ASN A 21 9.89 33.25 -43.74
CA ASN A 21 11.24 33.39 -43.21
C ASN A 21 11.22 33.80 -41.72
N LEU A 22 10.31 34.70 -41.34
CA LEU A 22 10.10 35.09 -39.94
C LEU A 22 9.62 33.91 -39.08
N ILE A 23 8.71 33.08 -39.60
CA ILE A 23 8.24 31.86 -38.94
C ILE A 23 9.39 30.86 -38.77
N CYS A 24 10.22 30.67 -39.80
CA CYS A 24 11.40 29.81 -39.73
C CYS A 24 12.43 30.30 -38.69
N LEU A 25 12.64 31.61 -38.58
CA LEU A 25 13.51 32.23 -37.56
C LEU A 25 12.93 32.06 -36.15
N LEU A 26 11.62 32.19 -35.98
CA LEU A 26 10.92 31.94 -34.72
C LEU A 26 11.02 30.47 -34.29
N LEU A 27 10.82 29.53 -35.23
CA LEU A 27 10.94 28.10 -34.96
C LEU A 27 12.38 27.70 -34.63
N THR A 28 13.37 28.25 -35.32
CA THR A 28 14.80 28.03 -35.02
C THR A 28 15.17 28.63 -33.67
N PHE A 29 14.67 29.82 -33.32
CA PHE A 29 14.87 30.41 -31.99
C PHE A 29 14.21 29.59 -30.87
N ILE A 30 12.96 29.13 -31.05
CA ILE A 30 12.24 28.29 -30.08
C ILE A 30 12.96 26.95 -29.90
N THR A 31 13.42 26.32 -30.97
CA THR A 31 14.15 25.06 -30.90
C THR A 31 15.52 25.23 -30.25
N GLN A 32 16.28 26.29 -30.58
CA GLN A 32 17.53 26.62 -29.91
C GLN A 32 17.33 26.92 -28.43
N ARG A 33 16.30 27.69 -28.06
CA ARG A 33 15.94 27.98 -26.67
C ARG A 33 15.52 26.72 -25.91
N ASN A 34 14.76 25.82 -26.55
CA ASN A 34 14.38 24.53 -25.99
C ASN A 34 15.60 23.58 -25.84
N MET A 35 16.55 23.58 -26.78
CA MET A 35 17.80 22.84 -26.67
C MET A 35 18.72 23.41 -25.58
N ALA A 36 18.82 24.74 -25.48
CA ALA A 36 19.56 25.42 -24.41
C ALA A 36 18.92 25.19 -23.03
N ASN A 37 17.58 25.19 -22.95
CA ASN A 37 16.85 24.84 -21.72
C ASN A 37 16.97 23.34 -21.37
N LYS A 38 17.06 22.43 -22.36
CA LYS A 38 17.41 21.01 -22.13
C LYS A 38 18.82 20.87 -21.55
N LYS A 39 19.80 21.66 -22.02
CA LYS A 39 21.15 21.70 -21.44
C LYS A 39 21.21 22.36 -20.04
N ARG A 40 20.21 23.17 -19.66
CA ARG A 40 20.07 23.80 -18.33
C ARG A 40 19.31 22.96 -17.30
N VAL A 41 18.92 21.73 -17.61
CA VAL A 41 18.55 20.77 -16.54
C VAL A 41 19.84 20.52 -15.74
N ARG A 42 20.01 21.21 -14.61
CA ARG A 42 21.17 21.05 -13.71
C ARG A 42 21.37 19.57 -13.43
N LEU A 43 22.33 18.96 -14.12
CA LEU A 43 22.72 17.59 -13.86
C LEU A 43 23.29 17.59 -12.43
N PRO A 44 22.87 16.66 -11.57
CA PRO A 44 23.36 16.62 -10.19
C PRO A 44 24.88 16.48 -10.20
N THR A 45 25.55 17.28 -9.38
CA THR A 45 27.00 17.23 -9.23
C THR A 45 27.43 15.85 -8.73
N ARG A 46 28.70 15.46 -8.94
CA ARG A 46 29.25 14.18 -8.46
C ARG A 46 29.01 13.99 -6.96
N LYS A 47 29.18 15.06 -6.18
CA LYS A 47 28.89 15.08 -4.73
C LYS A 47 27.45 14.68 -4.42
N VAL A 48 26.48 15.32 -5.09
CA VAL A 48 25.05 15.01 -4.92
C VAL A 48 24.71 13.57 -5.36
N ILE A 49 25.39 13.04 -6.38
CA ILE A 49 25.19 11.65 -6.80
C ILE A 49 25.67 10.66 -5.73
N LEU A 50 26.84 10.92 -5.14
CA LEU A 50 27.41 10.09 -4.07
C LEU A 50 26.56 10.16 -2.79
N GLU A 51 26.12 11.34 -2.38
CA GLU A 51 25.21 11.51 -1.23
C GLU A 51 23.92 10.70 -1.41
N ARG A 52 23.32 10.74 -2.61
CA ARG A 52 22.13 9.95 -2.93
C ARG A 52 22.41 8.44 -2.95
N GLN A 53 23.65 8.02 -3.14
CA GLN A 53 24.02 6.61 -3.07
C GLN A 53 24.16 6.16 -1.63
N VAL A 54 24.89 6.92 -0.80
CA VAL A 54 25.06 6.65 0.64
C VAL A 54 23.72 6.49 1.33
N VAL A 55 22.78 7.43 1.14
CA VAL A 55 21.44 7.37 1.74
C VAL A 55 20.68 6.09 1.37
N ARG A 56 20.89 5.56 0.16
CA ARG A 56 20.21 4.34 -0.29
C ARG A 56 20.86 3.08 0.27
N GLU A 57 22.18 3.06 0.32
CA GLU A 57 22.94 1.95 0.90
C GLU A 57 22.63 1.83 2.40
N GLU A 58 22.59 2.95 3.12
CA GLU A 58 22.19 3.02 4.52
C GLU A 58 20.75 2.54 4.72
N LEU A 59 19.80 2.99 3.90
CA LEU A 59 18.41 2.55 3.97
C LEU A 59 18.28 1.03 3.76
N LEU A 60 19.03 0.45 2.82
CA LEU A 60 19.01 -0.99 2.58
C LEU A 60 19.73 -1.78 3.67
N HIS A 61 20.83 -1.25 4.20
CA HIS A 61 21.53 -1.85 5.32
C HIS A 61 20.63 -1.93 6.55
N ASN A 62 19.97 -0.83 6.92
CA ASN A 62 19.05 -0.80 8.05
C ASN A 62 17.84 -1.72 7.82
N LEU A 63 17.36 -1.81 6.58
CA LEU A 63 16.30 -2.76 6.24
C LEU A 63 16.73 -4.22 6.46
N LEU A 64 17.95 -4.58 6.04
CA LEU A 64 18.45 -5.96 6.03
C LEU A 64 19.05 -6.44 7.35
N GLU A 65 19.65 -5.53 8.11
CA GLU A 65 20.41 -5.83 9.34
C GLU A 65 19.76 -5.22 10.59
N GLY A 66 18.91 -4.20 10.43
CA GLY A 66 18.25 -3.51 11.55
C GLY A 66 16.93 -4.15 12.02
N GLY A 67 16.57 -5.34 11.53
CA GLY A 67 15.34 -6.02 11.94
C GLY A 67 14.04 -5.33 11.50
N GLN A 68 14.12 -4.43 10.51
CA GLN A 68 13.02 -3.56 10.11
C GLN A 68 12.18 -4.14 8.96
N CYS A 69 12.52 -5.31 8.39
CA CYS A 69 11.81 -5.81 7.21
C CYS A 69 10.32 -6.05 7.50
N ARG A 70 9.99 -6.62 8.68
CA ARG A 70 8.59 -6.93 9.02
C ARG A 70 7.74 -5.67 9.07
N ASP A 71 8.25 -4.61 9.70
CA ASP A 71 7.53 -3.36 9.87
C ASP A 71 7.45 -2.55 8.57
N LEU A 72 8.54 -2.54 7.78
CA LEU A 72 8.68 -1.67 6.62
C LEU A 72 8.16 -2.27 5.31
N ILE A 73 8.27 -3.59 5.15
CA ILE A 73 7.95 -4.30 3.90
C ILE A 73 7.06 -5.54 4.11
N ARG A 74 6.66 -5.84 5.36
CA ARG A 74 5.67 -6.88 5.73
C ARG A 74 6.12 -8.31 5.47
N MET A 75 7.42 -8.56 5.57
CA MET A 75 8.03 -9.90 5.55
C MET A 75 9.30 -9.91 6.40
N SER A 76 9.78 -11.08 6.83
CA SER A 76 11.07 -11.17 7.51
C SER A 76 12.25 -10.93 6.56
N GLU A 77 13.41 -10.63 7.14
CA GLU A 77 14.68 -10.44 6.45
C GLU A 77 15.05 -11.68 5.62
N ASN A 78 14.90 -12.88 6.22
CA ASN A 78 15.14 -14.14 5.53
C ASN A 78 14.19 -14.36 4.36
N ALA A 79 12.90 -14.05 4.54
CA ALA A 79 11.91 -14.14 3.46
C ALA A 79 12.22 -13.13 2.33
N PHE A 80 12.68 -11.93 2.69
CA PHE A 80 13.07 -10.90 1.73
C PHE A 80 14.31 -11.31 0.92
N ARG A 81 15.36 -11.82 1.58
CA ARG A 81 16.57 -12.34 0.90
C ARG A 81 16.19 -13.48 -0.05
N ARG A 82 15.39 -14.43 0.42
CA ARG A 82 14.93 -15.55 -0.40
C ARG A 82 14.09 -15.09 -1.59
N LEU A 83 13.21 -14.10 -1.41
CA LEU A 83 12.45 -13.51 -2.51
C LEU A 83 13.37 -12.85 -3.54
N CYS A 84 14.40 -12.10 -3.10
CA CYS A 84 15.38 -11.49 -4.01
C CYS A 84 16.12 -12.56 -4.81
N GLU A 85 16.56 -13.65 -4.17
CA GLU A 85 17.21 -14.78 -4.83
C GLU A 85 16.31 -15.44 -5.88
N ILE A 86 15.05 -15.74 -5.54
CA ILE A 86 14.09 -16.35 -6.47
C ILE A 86 13.83 -15.44 -7.67
N LEU A 87 13.60 -14.15 -7.42
CA LEU A 87 13.36 -13.19 -8.49
C LEU A 87 14.59 -13.01 -9.39
N GLN A 88 15.80 -13.12 -8.84
CA GLN A 88 17.03 -13.03 -9.62
C GLN A 88 17.30 -14.29 -10.46
N THR A 89 17.13 -15.46 -9.85
CA THR A 89 17.51 -16.75 -10.46
C THR A 89 16.44 -17.27 -11.41
N VAL A 90 15.18 -17.22 -11.00
CA VAL A 90 14.05 -17.73 -11.78
C VAL A 90 13.31 -16.58 -12.49
N GLY A 91 13.00 -15.51 -11.76
CA GLY A 91 12.23 -14.37 -12.30
C GLY A 91 13.01 -13.46 -13.26
N GLY A 92 14.29 -13.74 -13.51
CA GLY A 92 15.15 -12.99 -14.43
C GLY A 92 15.46 -11.55 -14.00
N LEU A 93 15.22 -11.18 -12.74
CA LEU A 93 15.46 -9.83 -12.24
C LEU A 93 16.97 -9.56 -12.11
N ARG A 94 17.47 -8.62 -12.93
CA ARG A 94 18.90 -8.27 -12.94
C ARG A 94 19.19 -6.97 -12.20
N ARG A 95 20.33 -6.93 -11.49
CA ARG A 95 20.91 -5.65 -11.03
C ARG A 95 21.19 -4.73 -12.21
N THR A 96 21.16 -3.42 -11.97
CA THR A 96 21.65 -2.42 -12.94
C THR A 96 22.95 -1.83 -12.44
N GLN A 97 23.62 -1.04 -13.29
CA GLN A 97 24.83 -0.32 -12.90
C GLN A 97 24.65 0.56 -11.64
N ARG A 98 23.42 0.98 -11.32
CA ARG A 98 23.16 1.93 -10.22
C ARG A 98 22.24 1.39 -9.12
N MET A 99 21.83 0.13 -9.18
CA MET A 99 20.77 -0.42 -8.32
C MET A 99 20.89 -1.93 -8.19
N SER A 100 20.97 -2.43 -6.96
CA SER A 100 21.01 -3.87 -6.63
C SER A 100 19.63 -4.52 -6.80
N VAL A 101 19.54 -5.85 -6.72
CA VAL A 101 18.26 -6.57 -6.81
C VAL A 101 17.39 -6.21 -5.60
N GLU A 102 17.97 -6.20 -4.42
CA GLU A 102 17.36 -5.84 -3.13
C GLU A 102 16.76 -4.44 -3.20
N GLU A 103 17.48 -3.45 -3.77
CA GLU A 103 16.92 -2.11 -3.96
C GLU A 103 15.69 -2.12 -4.88
N HIS A 104 15.68 -2.96 -5.92
CA HIS A 104 14.49 -3.06 -6.78
C HIS A 104 13.30 -3.62 -5.99
N VAL A 105 13.51 -4.75 -5.30
CA VAL A 105 12.46 -5.48 -4.60
C VAL A 105 11.94 -4.69 -3.39
N ALA A 106 12.83 -4.11 -2.57
CA ALA A 106 12.44 -3.29 -1.42
C ALA A 106 11.56 -2.12 -1.83
N ARG A 107 11.91 -1.42 -2.93
CA ARG A 107 11.09 -0.32 -3.48
C ARG A 107 9.72 -0.76 -3.93
N PHE A 108 9.64 -1.92 -4.59
CA PHE A 108 8.38 -2.50 -5.00
C PHE A 108 7.51 -2.82 -3.77
N LEU A 109 8.09 -3.48 -2.76
CA LEU A 109 7.40 -3.85 -1.53
C LEU A 109 6.94 -2.64 -0.73
N HIS A 110 7.73 -1.58 -0.60
CA HIS A 110 7.24 -0.35 0.05
C HIS A 110 6.00 0.23 -0.63
N ILE A 111 5.88 0.12 -1.96
CA ILE A 111 4.70 0.58 -2.69
C ILE A 111 3.50 -0.33 -2.38
N VAL A 112 3.64 -1.65 -2.57
CA VAL A 112 2.50 -2.58 -2.48
C VAL A 112 2.10 -2.90 -1.03
N SER A 113 3.07 -2.98 -0.13
CA SER A 113 2.84 -3.33 1.27
C SER A 113 2.30 -2.15 2.09
N ASN A 114 2.50 -0.91 1.66
CA ASN A 114 2.13 0.27 2.48
C ASN A 114 1.27 1.30 1.72
N ASP A 115 0.76 0.96 0.53
CA ASP A 115 0.07 1.89 -0.38
C ASP A 115 0.85 3.21 -0.61
N LEU A 116 2.18 3.11 -0.65
CA LEU A 116 3.01 4.30 -0.86
C LEU A 116 2.95 4.73 -2.31
N ARG A 117 2.54 5.98 -2.52
CA ARG A 117 2.53 6.56 -3.87
C ARG A 117 3.94 6.61 -4.44
N THR A 118 4.06 6.36 -5.74
CA THR A 118 5.33 6.42 -6.50
C THR A 118 6.14 7.69 -6.24
N ARG A 119 5.49 8.83 -6.00
CA ARG A 119 6.17 10.11 -5.69
C ARG A 119 6.97 10.05 -4.37
N PHE A 120 6.42 9.41 -3.34
CA PHE A 120 7.04 9.30 -2.03
C PHE A 120 8.19 8.30 -2.08
N THR A 121 7.99 7.12 -2.67
CA THR A 121 9.04 6.12 -2.89
C THR A 121 10.20 6.69 -3.71
N SER A 122 9.91 7.55 -4.69
CA SER A 122 10.95 8.23 -5.48
C SER A 122 11.80 9.17 -4.63
N TRP A 123 11.15 9.93 -3.74
CA TRP A 123 11.85 10.83 -2.82
C TRP A 123 12.67 10.06 -1.78
N MET A 124 12.09 9.02 -1.15
CA MET A 124 12.75 8.15 -0.16
C MET A 124 14.04 7.56 -0.71
N TYR A 125 13.97 6.98 -1.92
CA TYR A 125 15.14 6.39 -2.59
C TYR A 125 15.95 7.41 -3.41
N ARG A 126 15.68 8.73 -3.30
CA ARG A 126 16.39 9.80 -4.04
C ARG A 126 16.48 9.52 -5.56
N ARG A 127 15.46 8.89 -6.14
CA ARG A 127 15.35 8.52 -7.55
C ARG A 127 14.28 9.35 -8.26
N SER A 128 14.38 9.42 -9.59
CA SER A 128 13.31 10.02 -10.39
C SER A 128 12.05 9.16 -10.36
N ARG A 129 10.88 9.78 -10.54
CA ARG A 129 9.60 9.06 -10.69
C ARG A 129 9.61 8.06 -11.84
N SER A 130 10.28 8.38 -12.94
CA SER A 130 10.47 7.47 -14.07
C SER A 130 11.28 6.23 -13.66
N THR A 131 12.34 6.39 -12.88
CA THR A 131 13.12 5.27 -12.34
C THR A 131 12.30 4.42 -11.37
N THR A 132 11.42 5.01 -10.58
CA THR A 132 10.50 4.28 -9.68
C THR A 132 9.44 3.50 -10.44
N SER A 133 8.81 4.13 -11.43
CA SER A 133 7.87 3.43 -12.29
C SER A 133 8.55 2.26 -13.03
N ARG A 134 9.72 2.47 -13.65
CA ARG A 134 10.43 1.39 -14.37
C ARG A 134 10.85 0.25 -13.45
N CYS A 135 11.29 0.57 -12.23
CA CYS A 135 11.62 -0.44 -11.24
C CYS A 135 10.41 -1.27 -10.83
N PHE A 136 9.29 -0.60 -10.52
CA PHE A 136 8.04 -1.26 -10.16
C PHE A 136 7.63 -2.29 -11.22
N HIS A 137 7.60 -1.87 -12.49
CA HIS A 137 7.24 -2.76 -13.60
C HIS A 137 8.29 -3.87 -13.86
N ARG A 138 9.57 -3.65 -13.54
CA ARG A 138 10.59 -4.71 -13.68
C ARG A 138 10.39 -5.80 -12.64
N VAL A 139 10.18 -5.42 -11.39
CA VAL A 139 9.88 -6.39 -10.32
C VAL A 139 8.56 -7.10 -10.58
N LEU A 140 7.51 -6.36 -10.98
CA LEU A 140 6.21 -6.96 -11.31
C LEU A 140 6.33 -8.03 -12.41
N ARG A 141 7.04 -7.74 -13.50
CA ARG A 141 7.27 -8.73 -14.57
C ARG A 141 8.03 -9.95 -14.06
N SER A 142 9.03 -9.76 -13.19
CA SER A 142 9.75 -10.88 -12.60
C SER A 142 8.89 -11.72 -11.65
N ILE A 143 7.94 -11.11 -10.93
CA ILE A 143 6.96 -11.83 -10.12
C ILE A 143 6.00 -12.62 -11.02
N MET A 144 5.50 -12.02 -12.11
CA MET A 144 4.66 -12.74 -13.07
C MET A 144 5.40 -13.91 -13.72
N ALA A 145 6.70 -13.77 -13.99
CA ALA A 145 7.51 -14.83 -14.59
C ALA A 145 7.66 -16.08 -13.70
N ILE A 146 7.44 -15.96 -12.38
CA ILE A 146 7.51 -17.10 -11.44
C ILE A 146 6.13 -17.63 -11.04
N GLU A 147 5.05 -17.05 -11.56
CA GLU A 147 3.66 -17.40 -11.20
C GLU A 147 3.40 -18.90 -11.30
N GLY A 148 3.81 -19.53 -12.40
CA GLY A 148 3.65 -20.96 -12.66
C GLY A 148 4.43 -21.89 -11.73
N LEU A 149 5.19 -21.37 -10.76
CA LEU A 149 5.78 -22.19 -9.68
C LEU A 149 4.92 -22.19 -8.42
N TYR A 150 4.08 -21.17 -8.23
CA TYR A 150 3.34 -20.95 -6.98
C TYR A 150 1.84 -21.12 -7.14
N ILE A 151 1.28 -20.75 -8.30
CA ILE A 151 -0.13 -20.94 -8.61
C ILE A 151 -0.23 -22.24 -9.42
N GLN A 152 -0.47 -23.34 -8.72
CA GLN A 152 -0.56 -24.68 -9.28
C GLN A 152 -1.91 -25.29 -8.97
N GLN A 153 -2.63 -25.72 -10.01
CA GLN A 153 -3.92 -26.37 -9.85
C GLN A 153 -3.73 -27.80 -9.33
N PRO A 154 -4.57 -28.26 -8.38
CA PRO A 154 -4.44 -29.60 -7.81
C PRO A 154 -4.71 -30.68 -8.88
N THR A 155 -3.90 -31.73 -8.89
CA THR A 155 -4.11 -32.90 -9.78
C THR A 155 -5.34 -33.71 -9.38
N GLY A 156 -5.76 -33.59 -8.12
CA GLY A 156 -6.90 -34.31 -7.57
C GLY A 156 -6.60 -35.76 -7.21
N ASP A 157 -5.33 -36.18 -7.13
CA ASP A 157 -5.00 -37.55 -6.70
C ASP A 157 -5.00 -37.69 -5.18
N VAL A 158 -4.66 -36.61 -4.48
CA VAL A 158 -4.49 -36.56 -3.03
C VAL A 158 -5.60 -35.73 -2.39
N VAL A 159 -6.23 -36.29 -1.36
CA VAL A 159 -7.19 -35.56 -0.53
C VAL A 159 -6.40 -34.58 0.36
N PRO A 160 -6.80 -33.30 0.45
CA PRO A 160 -6.14 -32.35 1.34
C PRO A 160 -6.08 -32.84 2.79
N ARG A 161 -4.95 -32.62 3.48
CA ARG A 161 -4.71 -33.13 4.84
C ARG A 161 -5.73 -32.60 5.84
N GLU A 162 -6.15 -31.35 5.68
CA GLU A 162 -7.16 -30.68 6.50
C GLU A 162 -8.50 -31.41 6.49
N ILE A 163 -8.82 -32.10 5.38
CA ILE A 163 -9.98 -32.99 5.28
C ILE A 163 -9.63 -34.37 5.81
N GLN A 164 -8.56 -34.98 5.30
CA GLN A 164 -8.20 -36.38 5.58
C GLN A 164 -7.97 -36.67 7.07
N GLU A 165 -7.33 -35.74 7.79
CA GLU A 165 -6.98 -35.89 9.21
C GLU A 165 -8.12 -35.48 10.15
N SER A 166 -9.18 -34.87 9.61
CA SER A 166 -10.30 -34.35 10.38
C SER A 166 -11.51 -35.29 10.35
N ARG A 167 -11.86 -35.87 11.50
CA ARG A 167 -13.12 -36.65 11.68
C ARG A 167 -14.38 -35.81 11.41
N ARG A 168 -14.27 -34.49 11.41
CA ARG A 168 -15.36 -33.57 11.08
C ARG A 168 -15.67 -33.57 9.58
N PHE A 169 -14.65 -33.75 8.75
CA PHE A 169 -14.73 -33.59 7.30
C PHE A 169 -14.61 -34.92 6.55
N TYR A 170 -13.75 -35.83 6.98
CA TYR A 170 -13.64 -37.17 6.41
C TYR A 170 -14.68 -38.12 7.03
N PRO A 171 -15.38 -38.96 6.24
CA PRO A 171 -15.29 -39.14 4.78
C PRO A 171 -16.20 -38.22 3.96
N PHE A 172 -16.96 -37.33 4.62
CA PHE A 172 -18.04 -36.54 4.01
C PHE A 172 -17.59 -35.62 2.85
N PHE A 173 -16.39 -35.06 2.93
CA PHE A 173 -15.78 -34.18 1.92
C PHE A 173 -14.55 -34.80 1.25
N LYS A 174 -14.42 -36.14 1.24
CA LYS A 174 -13.21 -36.85 0.77
C LYS A 174 -12.78 -36.56 -0.69
N ASP A 175 -13.68 -36.02 -1.51
CA ASP A 175 -13.44 -35.69 -2.92
C ASP A 175 -13.34 -34.17 -3.18
N CYS A 176 -13.35 -33.37 -2.12
CA CYS A 176 -13.18 -31.94 -2.21
C CYS A 176 -11.68 -31.57 -2.29
N ILE A 177 -11.32 -30.74 -3.27
CA ILE A 177 -9.92 -30.37 -3.55
C ILE A 177 -9.58 -28.91 -3.20
N GLY A 178 -10.58 -28.12 -2.81
CA GLY A 178 -10.41 -26.72 -2.47
C GLY A 178 -11.70 -25.93 -2.61
N GLU A 179 -11.54 -24.63 -2.74
CA GLU A 179 -12.63 -23.64 -2.66
C GLU A 179 -12.48 -22.63 -3.76
N ILE A 180 -13.61 -22.07 -4.20
CA ILE A 180 -13.66 -21.04 -5.22
C ILE A 180 -14.58 -19.92 -4.74
N ASP A 181 -14.07 -18.70 -4.80
CA ASP A 181 -14.82 -17.52 -4.40
C ASP A 181 -14.32 -16.27 -5.14
N GLY A 182 -15.20 -15.28 -5.20
CA GLY A 182 -14.95 -13.96 -5.76
C GLY A 182 -14.50 -12.98 -4.68
N THR A 183 -13.65 -12.03 -5.05
CA THR A 183 -13.37 -10.85 -4.22
C THR A 183 -13.33 -9.60 -5.06
N HIS A 184 -13.77 -8.49 -4.47
CA HIS A 184 -13.68 -7.18 -5.11
C HIS A 184 -12.37 -6.48 -4.77
N MET A 185 -11.71 -5.95 -5.80
CA MET A 185 -10.53 -5.08 -5.71
C MET A 185 -10.84 -3.70 -6.29
N PRO A 186 -10.20 -2.62 -5.82
CA PRO A 186 -10.45 -1.28 -6.33
C PRO A 186 -9.97 -1.12 -7.79
N ARG A 187 -10.81 -0.50 -8.65
CA ARG A 187 -10.40 -0.01 -9.98
C ARG A 187 -10.15 1.49 -9.88
N TYR A 188 -8.97 1.97 -10.28
CA TYR A 188 -8.60 3.39 -10.10
C TYR A 188 -9.54 4.38 -10.86
N HIS A 189 -10.31 5.16 -10.08
CA HIS A 189 -11.06 6.43 -10.31
C HIS A 189 -12.37 6.50 -11.14
N GLY A 190 -13.41 7.04 -10.47
CA GLY A 190 -14.59 7.75 -11.00
C GLY A 190 -15.34 8.48 -9.86
N ARG A 191 -15.98 9.65 -10.11
CA ARG A 191 -16.76 10.45 -9.14
C ARG A 191 -18.18 9.84 -9.00
N LYS A 192 -18.46 9.16 -7.89
CA LYS A 192 -19.69 8.39 -7.52
C LYS A 192 -19.71 6.92 -7.95
N GLY A 193 -19.89 6.04 -6.96
CA GLY A 193 -19.86 4.58 -7.06
C GLY A 193 -18.45 4.09 -7.35
N TYR A 194 -17.81 3.37 -6.43
CA TYR A 194 -16.45 2.88 -6.66
C TYR A 194 -16.50 1.71 -7.65
N PRO A 195 -16.04 1.85 -8.91
CA PRO A 195 -15.92 0.70 -9.78
C PRO A 195 -14.90 -0.26 -9.19
N THR A 196 -15.30 -1.51 -9.00
CA THR A 196 -14.40 -2.57 -8.55
C THR A 196 -14.04 -3.48 -9.73
N ILE A 197 -12.94 -4.22 -9.59
CA ILE A 197 -12.63 -5.38 -10.40
C ILE A 197 -13.04 -6.59 -9.57
N ASN A 198 -13.83 -7.50 -10.14
CA ASN A 198 -14.08 -8.80 -9.56
C ASN A 198 -12.90 -9.74 -9.89
N VAL A 199 -12.38 -10.39 -8.87
CA VAL A 199 -11.31 -11.38 -8.95
C VAL A 199 -11.87 -12.69 -8.43
N LEU A 200 -12.00 -13.69 -9.30
CA LEU A 200 -12.32 -15.05 -8.91
C LEU A 200 -11.01 -15.78 -8.61
N ALA A 201 -10.92 -16.47 -7.48
CA ALA A 201 -9.78 -17.32 -7.19
C ALA A 201 -10.23 -18.70 -6.74
N ALA A 202 -9.35 -19.68 -6.89
CA ALA A 202 -9.45 -20.96 -6.20
C ALA A 202 -8.30 -21.08 -5.20
N CYS A 203 -8.55 -21.69 -4.04
CA CYS A 203 -7.52 -21.97 -3.07
C CYS A 203 -7.66 -23.35 -2.42
N THR A 204 -6.56 -23.84 -1.87
CA THR A 204 -6.52 -24.99 -0.96
C THR A 204 -6.84 -24.57 0.47
N PHE A 205 -7.10 -25.55 1.35
CA PHE A 205 -7.44 -25.29 2.75
C PHE A 205 -6.25 -24.78 3.60
N ASP A 206 -5.01 -24.88 3.09
CA ASP A 206 -3.80 -24.25 3.64
C ASP A 206 -3.55 -22.82 3.11
N LEU A 207 -4.60 -22.17 2.59
CA LEU A 207 -4.64 -20.77 2.15
C LEU A 207 -3.79 -20.44 0.91
N LYS A 208 -3.41 -21.43 0.10
CA LYS A 208 -2.65 -21.21 -1.13
C LYS A 208 -3.58 -21.07 -2.33
N PHE A 209 -3.45 -19.98 -3.06
CA PHE A 209 -4.16 -19.80 -4.33
C PHE A 209 -3.61 -20.77 -5.38
N THR A 210 -4.52 -21.50 -6.03
CA THR A 210 -4.21 -22.48 -7.08
C THR A 210 -4.69 -22.03 -8.46
N TYR A 211 -5.59 -21.05 -8.48
CA TYR A 211 -6.09 -20.40 -9.69
C TYR A 211 -6.50 -18.96 -9.37
N VAL A 212 -6.25 -18.01 -10.28
CA VAL A 212 -6.67 -16.62 -10.14
C VAL A 212 -7.12 -16.09 -11.49
N LEU A 213 -8.35 -15.56 -11.55
CA LEU A 213 -8.94 -14.92 -12.72
C LEU A 213 -9.30 -13.47 -12.36
N THR A 214 -8.61 -12.52 -12.99
CA THR A 214 -8.80 -11.08 -12.77
C THR A 214 -9.38 -10.39 -14.00
N GLY A 215 -9.79 -9.13 -13.85
CA GLY A 215 -10.15 -8.25 -14.97
C GLY A 215 -11.64 -8.16 -15.28
N TRP A 216 -12.49 -8.75 -14.45
CA TRP A 216 -13.94 -8.62 -14.56
C TRP A 216 -14.43 -7.33 -13.92
N GLU A 217 -15.46 -6.72 -14.51
CA GLU A 217 -16.13 -5.58 -13.87
C GLU A 217 -16.83 -6.03 -12.59
N GLY A 218 -16.83 -5.19 -11.55
CA GLY A 218 -17.45 -5.51 -10.27
C GLY A 218 -18.95 -5.83 -10.34
N THR A 219 -19.63 -5.44 -11.41
CA THR A 219 -21.05 -5.73 -11.66
C THR A 219 -21.27 -7.03 -12.43
N ALA A 220 -20.21 -7.69 -12.89
CA ALA A 220 -20.33 -8.96 -13.60
C ALA A 220 -20.86 -10.03 -12.65
N SER A 221 -21.85 -10.80 -13.11
CA SER A 221 -22.41 -11.89 -12.32
C SER A 221 -21.41 -13.02 -12.16
N ASP A 222 -21.34 -13.59 -10.95
CA ASP A 222 -20.35 -14.64 -10.65
C ASP A 222 -20.53 -15.87 -11.52
N SER A 223 -21.77 -16.21 -11.91
CA SER A 223 -22.06 -17.27 -12.89
C SER A 223 -21.39 -17.03 -14.24
N ARG A 224 -21.31 -15.78 -14.71
CA ARG A 224 -20.63 -15.42 -15.97
C ARG A 224 -19.13 -15.58 -15.83
N ILE A 225 -18.58 -15.17 -14.69
CA ILE A 225 -17.14 -15.25 -14.39
C ILE A 225 -16.72 -16.72 -14.31
N ILE A 226 -17.47 -17.57 -13.59
CA ILE A 226 -17.23 -19.02 -13.51
C ILE A 226 -17.32 -19.69 -14.87
N LYS A 227 -18.36 -19.38 -15.67
CA LYS A 227 -18.48 -19.94 -17.02
C LYS A 227 -17.25 -19.59 -17.87
N ASN A 228 -16.73 -18.38 -17.74
CA ASN A 228 -15.50 -17.99 -18.42
C ASN A 228 -14.29 -18.76 -17.86
N ALA A 229 -14.15 -18.89 -16.54
CA ALA A 229 -13.06 -19.63 -15.91
C ALA A 229 -12.93 -21.07 -16.48
N PHE A 230 -14.03 -21.74 -16.82
CA PHE A 230 -13.99 -23.09 -17.41
C PHE A 230 -13.71 -23.16 -18.91
N THR A 231 -13.81 -22.04 -19.65
CA THR A 231 -13.79 -22.04 -21.12
C THR A 231 -12.59 -21.34 -21.75
N ARG A 232 -11.79 -20.61 -20.96
CA ARG A 232 -10.58 -19.93 -21.43
C ARG A 232 -9.45 -20.91 -21.76
N ASP A 233 -8.39 -20.38 -22.38
CA ASP A 233 -7.15 -21.12 -22.63
C ASP A 233 -6.45 -21.49 -21.31
N ASP A 234 -6.38 -20.53 -20.38
CA ASP A 234 -5.92 -20.67 -19.00
C ASP A 234 -7.08 -21.07 -18.07
N LYS A 235 -7.79 -22.16 -18.41
CA LYS A 235 -8.99 -22.58 -17.67
C LYS A 235 -8.71 -23.09 -16.25
N LEU A 236 -9.70 -22.92 -15.40
CA LEU A 236 -9.86 -23.65 -14.16
C LEU A 236 -10.13 -25.13 -14.45
N LEU A 237 -9.32 -25.99 -13.86
CA LEU A 237 -9.33 -27.44 -14.01
C LEU A 237 -9.80 -28.05 -12.69
N ILE A 238 -10.91 -28.77 -12.78
CA ILE A 238 -11.40 -29.63 -11.70
C ILE A 238 -11.38 -31.07 -12.26
N PRO A 239 -10.49 -31.94 -11.71
CA PRO A 239 -10.36 -33.34 -12.12
C PRO A 239 -11.67 -34.11 -12.02
N SER A 240 -11.79 -35.18 -12.82
CA SER A 240 -12.99 -36.03 -12.81
C SER A 240 -13.19 -36.67 -11.43
N GLY A 241 -14.44 -36.68 -10.96
CA GLY A 241 -14.79 -37.23 -9.64
C GLY A 241 -14.38 -36.34 -8.46
N ARG A 242 -13.85 -35.13 -8.72
CA ARG A 242 -13.49 -34.14 -7.70
C ARG A 242 -14.35 -32.89 -7.83
N TYR A 243 -14.44 -32.12 -6.76
CA TYR A 243 -15.19 -30.87 -6.72
C TYR A 243 -14.55 -29.80 -5.82
N CYS A 244 -14.91 -28.55 -6.04
CA CYS A 244 -14.57 -27.43 -5.15
C CYS A 244 -15.83 -26.93 -4.42
N LEU A 245 -15.65 -26.42 -3.20
CA LEU A 245 -16.72 -25.67 -2.53
C LEU A 245 -16.89 -24.29 -3.18
N VAL A 246 -18.13 -23.83 -3.20
CA VAL A 246 -18.50 -22.51 -3.71
C VAL A 246 -19.54 -21.85 -2.82
N ASP A 247 -19.63 -20.53 -2.88
CA ASP A 247 -20.68 -19.76 -2.21
C ASP A 247 -22.08 -20.07 -2.80
N VAL A 248 -23.12 -19.75 -2.02
CA VAL A 248 -24.53 -19.95 -2.35
C VAL A 248 -24.98 -19.23 -3.63
N GLY A 249 -24.31 -18.12 -3.98
CA GLY A 249 -24.52 -17.34 -5.20
C GLY A 249 -24.09 -18.06 -6.48
N LEU A 250 -23.31 -19.14 -6.38
CA LEU A 250 -22.76 -19.88 -7.49
C LEU A 250 -23.61 -21.12 -7.85
N PRO A 251 -23.51 -21.62 -9.10
CA PRO A 251 -24.25 -22.79 -9.51
C PRO A 251 -23.73 -24.06 -8.83
N HIS A 252 -24.65 -24.91 -8.37
CA HIS A 252 -24.33 -26.27 -7.93
C HIS A 252 -24.21 -27.19 -9.15
N THR A 253 -23.08 -27.88 -9.28
CA THR A 253 -22.78 -28.83 -10.36
C THR A 253 -22.00 -30.03 -9.81
N ASP A 254 -21.71 -31.02 -10.65
CA ASP A 254 -20.82 -32.14 -10.31
C ASP A 254 -19.41 -31.68 -9.86
N LYS A 255 -18.96 -30.52 -10.35
CA LYS A 255 -17.65 -29.92 -10.03
C LYS A 255 -17.70 -28.82 -8.97
N LEU A 256 -18.87 -28.23 -8.72
CA LEU A 256 -19.06 -27.09 -7.82
C LEU A 256 -20.11 -27.40 -6.76
N MET A 257 -19.69 -27.43 -5.50
CA MET A 257 -20.52 -27.83 -4.38
C MET A 257 -21.00 -26.61 -3.58
N ALA A 258 -22.19 -26.12 -3.91
CA ALA A 258 -22.86 -25.04 -3.18
C ALA A 258 -23.56 -25.55 -1.90
N PRO A 259 -23.74 -24.71 -0.86
CA PRO A 259 -24.49 -25.07 0.34
C PRO A 259 -26.00 -25.21 0.06
N TYR A 260 -26.73 -25.84 1.00
CA TYR A 260 -28.19 -25.88 0.93
C TYR A 260 -28.78 -24.48 1.12
N ARG A 261 -29.56 -24.02 0.14
CA ARG A 261 -30.29 -22.75 0.18
C ARG A 261 -31.45 -22.77 1.17
N GLY A 262 -31.72 -21.64 1.81
CA GLY A 262 -32.80 -21.50 2.79
C GLY A 262 -32.58 -22.27 4.09
N VAL A 263 -31.35 -22.74 4.32
CA VAL A 263 -30.91 -23.41 5.54
C VAL A 263 -29.85 -22.54 6.18
N LYS A 264 -29.82 -22.52 7.53
CA LYS A 264 -28.79 -21.81 8.31
C LYS A 264 -27.38 -22.11 7.77
N TYR A 265 -26.49 -21.12 7.77
CA TYR A 265 -25.19 -21.24 7.10
C TYR A 265 -24.04 -20.56 7.85
N HIS A 266 -24.27 -19.41 8.45
CA HIS A 266 -23.18 -18.65 9.07
C HIS A 266 -22.73 -19.30 10.38
N LEU A 267 -21.42 -19.44 10.58
CA LEU A 267 -20.84 -20.11 11.76
C LEU A 267 -21.37 -19.54 13.08
N LYS A 268 -21.52 -18.21 13.17
CA LYS A 268 -22.06 -17.50 14.33
C LYS A 268 -23.47 -17.97 14.73
N GLU A 269 -24.28 -18.40 13.76
CA GLU A 269 -25.64 -18.86 14.02
C GLU A 269 -25.69 -20.23 14.72
N TYR A 270 -24.58 -20.96 14.72
CA TYR A 270 -24.43 -22.26 15.37
C TYR A 270 -23.76 -22.18 16.75
N SER A 271 -23.18 -21.05 17.13
CA SER A 271 -22.52 -20.87 18.44
C SER A 271 -23.49 -20.98 19.62
N MET A 272 -24.76 -20.60 19.42
CA MET A 272 -25.81 -20.69 20.44
C MET A 272 -26.55 -22.05 20.44
N ARG A 273 -26.51 -22.77 19.30
CA ARG A 273 -27.27 -23.99 19.08
C ARG A 273 -26.62 -24.81 17.97
N GLY A 274 -26.29 -26.06 18.27
CA GLY A 274 -25.77 -27.00 17.27
C GLY A 274 -26.76 -27.31 16.14
N PRO A 275 -26.28 -27.89 15.03
CA PRO A 275 -27.10 -28.21 13.86
C PRO A 275 -28.17 -29.25 14.19
N GLN A 276 -29.30 -29.17 13.51
CA GLN A 276 -30.54 -29.84 13.95
C GLN A 276 -31.04 -30.90 12.98
N ASN A 277 -30.57 -30.81 11.75
CA ASN A 277 -30.88 -31.71 10.68
C ASN A 277 -29.61 -31.90 9.84
N SER A 278 -29.65 -32.89 8.95
CA SER A 278 -28.53 -33.22 8.08
C SER A 278 -28.11 -32.07 7.17
N LYS A 279 -29.04 -31.21 6.73
CA LYS A 279 -28.75 -30.05 5.88
C LYS A 279 -28.00 -28.96 6.64
N GLU A 280 -28.42 -28.67 7.88
CA GLU A 280 -27.70 -27.74 8.76
C GLU A 280 -26.31 -28.27 9.12
N LEU A 281 -26.17 -29.58 9.35
CA LEU A 281 -24.86 -30.18 9.63
C LEU A 281 -23.94 -30.09 8.41
N PHE A 282 -24.48 -30.29 7.20
CA PHE A 282 -23.74 -30.10 5.96
C PHE A 282 -23.30 -28.64 5.79
N ASN A 283 -24.23 -27.68 5.91
CA ASN A 283 -23.94 -26.25 5.79
C ASN A 283 -22.91 -25.78 6.83
N LEU A 284 -23.01 -26.24 8.08
CA LEU A 284 -22.02 -25.93 9.12
C LEU A 284 -20.61 -26.41 8.73
N ARG A 285 -20.49 -27.63 8.18
CA ARG A 285 -19.19 -28.18 7.75
C ARG A 285 -18.68 -27.48 6.50
N HIS A 286 -19.55 -27.22 5.53
CA HIS A 286 -19.26 -26.47 4.32
C HIS A 286 -18.74 -25.07 4.64
N ALA A 287 -19.47 -24.29 5.45
CA ALA A 287 -19.05 -22.95 5.88
C ALA A 287 -17.72 -22.96 6.66
N SER A 288 -17.46 -24.03 7.43
CA SER A 288 -16.20 -24.14 8.19
C SER A 288 -15.00 -24.40 7.30
N LEU A 289 -15.19 -25.13 6.20
CA LEU A 289 -14.18 -25.24 5.16
C LEU A 289 -14.06 -23.88 4.47
N HIS A 290 -15.17 -23.35 3.93
CA HIS A 290 -15.24 -22.13 3.09
C HIS A 290 -14.55 -20.89 3.71
N ASN A 291 -14.41 -20.85 5.03
CA ASN A 291 -13.57 -19.87 5.72
C ASN A 291 -12.09 -19.86 5.23
N ALA A 292 -11.59 -20.89 4.56
CA ALA A 292 -10.22 -20.90 4.05
C ALA A 292 -10.01 -19.84 2.96
N ILE A 293 -10.86 -19.76 1.93
CA ILE A 293 -10.69 -18.76 0.87
C ILE A 293 -10.95 -17.34 1.33
N GLU A 294 -11.92 -17.14 2.23
CA GLU A 294 -12.18 -15.84 2.86
C GLU A 294 -10.94 -15.36 3.64
N ARG A 295 -10.32 -16.26 4.43
CA ARG A 295 -9.06 -15.98 5.14
C ARG A 295 -7.91 -15.73 4.19
N ALA A 296 -7.79 -16.49 3.10
CA ALA A 296 -6.73 -16.29 2.11
C ALA A 296 -6.78 -14.88 1.50
N PHE A 297 -7.99 -14.42 1.12
CA PHE A 297 -8.19 -13.04 0.66
C PHE A 297 -7.93 -12.01 1.76
N GLY A 298 -8.40 -12.25 2.99
CA GLY A 298 -8.17 -11.37 4.14
C GLY A 298 -6.68 -11.17 4.44
N VAL A 299 -5.89 -12.26 4.44
CA VAL A 299 -4.43 -12.21 4.62
C VAL A 299 -3.78 -11.41 3.49
N LEU A 300 -4.19 -11.63 2.24
CA LEU A 300 -3.65 -10.92 1.08
C LEU A 300 -3.92 -9.40 1.16
N LYS A 301 -5.18 -9.01 1.41
CA LYS A 301 -5.61 -7.61 1.49
C LYS A 301 -5.00 -6.88 2.68
N ARG A 302 -4.93 -7.55 3.84
CA ARG A 302 -4.27 -7.00 5.03
C ARG A 302 -2.79 -6.83 4.80
N ARG A 303 -2.11 -7.77 4.11
CA ARG A 303 -0.68 -7.67 3.81
C ARG A 303 -0.38 -6.62 2.75
N PHE A 304 -1.23 -6.44 1.74
CA PHE A 304 -1.03 -5.50 0.65
C PHE A 304 -2.22 -4.53 0.56
N PRO A 305 -2.22 -3.40 1.29
CA PRO A 305 -3.37 -2.49 1.36
C PRO A 305 -3.71 -1.84 0.02
N ILE A 306 -2.80 -1.87 -0.96
CA ILE A 306 -3.03 -1.37 -2.32
C ILE A 306 -4.19 -2.10 -3.03
N ILE A 307 -4.54 -3.32 -2.60
CA ILE A 307 -5.68 -4.08 -3.13
C ILE A 307 -6.93 -3.99 -2.25
N ARG A 308 -6.85 -3.30 -1.10
CA ARG A 308 -7.97 -3.18 -0.15
C ARG A 308 -9.01 -2.19 -0.66
N ASN A 309 -10.28 -2.53 -0.47
CA ASN A 309 -11.40 -1.61 -0.58
C ASN A 309 -11.95 -1.32 0.82
N GLU A 310 -11.67 -0.13 1.35
CA GLU A 310 -12.03 0.27 2.72
C GLU A 310 -13.52 0.11 3.01
N ASP A 311 -14.42 0.27 2.04
CA ASP A 311 -15.87 0.18 2.27
C ASP A 311 -16.39 -1.28 2.33
N LEU A 312 -15.67 -2.24 1.75
CA LEU A 312 -16.09 -3.65 1.65
C LEU A 312 -15.35 -4.58 2.62
N ASP A 313 -14.16 -4.18 3.09
CA ASP A 313 -13.24 -5.07 3.81
C ASP A 313 -13.22 -4.82 5.34
N ILE A 314 -14.17 -4.06 5.91
CA ILE A 314 -14.17 -3.66 7.33
C ILE A 314 -14.41 -4.86 8.28
N ASN A 315 -15.17 -5.86 7.85
CA ASN A 315 -15.65 -6.94 8.74
C ASN A 315 -14.81 -8.23 8.70
N LEU A 316 -14.05 -8.50 7.63
CA LEU A 316 -13.27 -9.75 7.49
C LEU A 316 -11.94 -9.74 8.26
N GLU A 317 -11.42 -8.56 8.62
CA GLU A 317 -10.00 -8.44 9.00
C GLU A 317 -9.72 -8.58 10.50
N ASP A 318 -10.68 -8.24 11.36
CA ASP A 318 -10.49 -8.23 12.82
C ASP A 318 -10.67 -9.62 13.45
N GLU A 319 -11.52 -10.48 12.87
CA GLU A 319 -11.74 -11.85 13.35
C GLU A 319 -10.60 -12.81 12.96
N VAL A 320 -10.03 -12.65 11.76
CA VAL A 320 -9.04 -13.59 11.19
C VAL A 320 -7.67 -13.51 11.87
N MET A 321 -7.23 -12.33 12.31
CA MET A 321 -5.92 -12.19 12.96
C MET A 321 -5.89 -12.65 14.41
N GLN A 322 -7.01 -12.58 15.13
CA GLN A 322 -7.10 -13.17 16.47
C GLN A 322 -7.01 -14.71 16.39
N GLU A 323 -7.56 -15.35 15.38
CA GLU A 323 -7.40 -16.81 15.20
C GLU A 323 -6.02 -17.22 14.66
N ILE A 324 -5.41 -16.46 13.75
CA ILE A 324 -4.06 -16.77 13.22
C ILE A 324 -2.97 -16.56 14.29
N LEU A 325 -3.12 -15.56 15.16
CA LEU A 325 -2.21 -15.38 16.30
C LEU A 325 -2.43 -16.42 17.41
N ASN A 326 -3.63 -17.03 17.48
CA ASN A 326 -3.99 -18.03 18.49
C ASN A 326 -4.05 -19.49 17.95
N GLY A 327 -3.49 -19.76 16.76
CA GLY A 327 -3.32 -21.13 16.22
C GLY A 327 -2.30 -21.95 17.04
N PRO A 328 -2.39 -23.30 17.03
CA PRO A 328 -2.23 -24.17 18.19
C PRO A 328 -0.92 -23.95 18.95
N GLN A 329 -1.05 -23.46 20.19
CA GLN A 329 -0.02 -23.56 21.21
C GLN A 329 0.15 -25.04 21.57
N GLU A 330 1.17 -25.67 20.99
CA GLU A 330 1.70 -26.92 21.49
C GLU A 330 2.16 -26.69 22.94
N GLN A 331 1.64 -27.51 23.84
CA GLN A 331 1.76 -27.35 25.28
C GLN A 331 3.22 -27.40 25.73
N ASP A 332 3.74 -26.26 26.19
CA ASP A 332 4.72 -26.22 27.26
C ASP A 332 4.24 -25.25 28.35
N ARG A 333 3.47 -25.81 29.30
CA ARG A 333 3.32 -25.21 30.63
C ARG A 333 4.68 -25.26 31.33
N ARG A 334 5.30 -24.10 31.55
CA ARG A 334 6.08 -23.84 32.77
C ARG A 334 6.25 -22.33 33.01
N ASN A 335 5.46 -21.85 33.97
CA ASN A 335 5.61 -20.70 34.87
C ASN A 335 6.61 -19.58 34.50
N SER A 336 6.10 -18.40 34.17
CA SER A 336 6.41 -17.16 34.90
C SER A 336 5.36 -16.09 34.62
N THR A 337 4.85 -15.52 35.70
CA THR A 337 3.91 -14.39 35.77
C THR A 337 4.42 -13.15 35.05
N GLU A 338 3.71 -12.69 34.01
CA GLU A 338 3.75 -11.32 33.52
C GLU A 338 2.30 -10.86 33.32
N THR A 339 1.78 -10.17 34.34
CA THR A 339 0.47 -9.52 34.34
C THR A 339 0.58 -8.17 33.67
N ASP A 340 -0.18 -7.95 32.58
CA ASP A 340 -0.88 -6.75 32.05
C ASP A 340 -0.42 -5.29 32.34
N GLU A 341 0.60 -5.02 33.13
CA GLU A 341 1.07 -3.66 33.47
C GLU A 341 2.10 -3.10 32.47
N ASP A 342 2.77 -3.93 31.67
CA ASP A 342 3.77 -3.47 30.70
C ASP A 342 3.19 -2.85 29.43
N ASN A 343 1.94 -3.20 29.07
CA ASN A 343 1.26 -2.60 27.92
C ASN A 343 0.87 -1.13 28.15
N SER A 344 0.73 -0.68 29.39
CA SER A 344 0.40 0.73 29.70
C SER A 344 1.65 1.62 29.66
N ARG A 345 2.82 1.11 30.07
CA ARG A 345 4.10 1.81 29.90
C ARG A 345 4.49 1.98 28.43
N TYR A 346 4.04 1.07 27.56
CA TYR A 346 4.23 1.14 26.10
C TYR A 346 3.65 2.43 25.47
N TYR A 347 2.60 3.02 26.05
CA TYR A 347 1.96 4.23 25.52
C TYR A 347 2.49 5.56 26.10
N ALA A 348 3.15 5.53 27.26
CA ALA A 348 3.54 6.75 27.97
C ALA A 348 4.90 7.35 27.54
N SER A 349 5.74 6.58 26.83
CA SER A 349 7.07 7.05 26.38
C SER A 349 7.05 7.91 25.10
N TYR A 350 5.88 8.16 24.51
CA TYR A 350 5.69 8.78 23.18
C TYR A 350 5.95 10.30 23.09
N CYS A 351 6.55 10.92 24.10
CA CYS A 351 6.77 12.38 24.13
C CYS A 351 8.16 12.73 24.68
N GLY A 352 9.17 12.70 23.81
CA GLY A 352 10.45 13.35 24.10
C GLY A 352 11.24 13.55 22.83
N LEU A 353 11.25 14.77 22.26
CA LEU A 353 11.88 15.18 21.00
C LEU A 353 13.35 15.58 21.19
N THR A 354 14.19 15.26 20.18
CA THR A 354 15.42 15.96 19.75
C THR A 354 15.79 15.50 18.33
N MET A 355 16.05 16.50 17.47
CA MET A 355 16.90 16.52 16.26
C MET A 355 16.72 15.43 15.18
N TYR A 356 15.75 15.62 14.28
CA TYR A 356 15.94 15.32 12.86
C TYR A 356 15.49 16.53 12.06
N ASP A 357 16.48 17.35 11.71
CA ASP A 357 16.31 18.65 11.11
C ASP A 357 15.69 18.60 9.70
N SER A 358 14.55 19.28 9.57
CA SER A 358 14.14 20.20 8.48
C SER A 358 14.18 19.79 6.98
N LEU A 359 14.82 18.71 6.56
CA LEU A 359 14.94 18.30 5.14
C LEU A 359 14.01 17.14 4.72
N ILE A 360 13.42 16.44 5.69
CA ILE A 360 12.64 15.21 5.47
C ILE A 360 11.18 15.37 5.91
N PHE A 361 10.96 16.04 7.04
CA PHE A 361 9.65 16.16 7.68
C PHE A 361 8.66 17.05 6.90
N ILE A 362 9.12 18.21 6.42
CA ILE A 362 8.26 19.23 5.79
C ILE A 362 7.74 18.82 4.39
N PRO A 363 8.54 18.21 3.49
CA PRO A 363 8.05 17.73 2.19
C PRO A 363 7.11 16.51 2.29
N MET A 364 7.22 15.73 3.38
CA MET A 364 6.39 14.55 3.65
C MET A 364 4.97 14.95 4.06
N CYS A 365 4.82 16.00 4.89
CA CYS A 365 3.53 16.61 5.22
C CYS A 365 2.81 17.18 3.98
N LYS A 366 3.58 17.78 3.06
CA LYS A 366 3.11 18.44 1.83
C LYS A 366 2.32 17.55 0.86
N VAL A 367 2.60 16.25 0.82
CA VAL A 367 1.97 15.31 -0.15
C VAL A 367 0.64 14.73 0.36
N ILE A 368 0.46 14.65 1.68
CA ILE A 368 -0.67 13.95 2.29
C ILE A 368 -1.87 14.90 2.44
N MET A 369 -1.61 16.16 2.77
CA MET A 369 -2.65 17.19 2.90
C MET A 369 -3.38 17.50 1.58
N SER A 370 -2.78 17.20 0.42
CA SER A 370 -3.41 17.40 -0.89
C SER A 370 -4.47 16.34 -1.24
N LYS A 371 -4.82 15.41 -0.33
CA LYS A 371 -5.74 14.28 -0.59
C LYS A 371 -7.09 14.37 0.16
N GLN A 372 -7.35 15.41 0.94
CA GLN A 372 -8.53 15.49 1.82
C GLN A 372 -9.56 16.61 1.50
N GLU A 373 -9.41 17.37 0.41
CA GLU A 373 -10.46 18.31 0.01
C GLU A 373 -11.48 17.65 -0.94
N ALA A 374 -12.43 16.87 -0.40
CA ALA A 374 -13.74 16.62 -1.05
C ALA A 374 -14.74 15.86 -0.13
N SER A 375 -15.46 16.58 0.76
CA SER A 375 -16.89 16.34 1.10
C SER A 375 -17.36 17.38 2.12
N GLY A 376 -18.57 17.92 1.93
CA GLY A 376 -18.99 19.25 2.40
C GLY A 376 -19.30 19.45 3.89
N SER A 377 -19.25 20.71 4.31
CA SER A 377 -20.37 21.48 4.89
C SER A 377 -19.98 22.97 4.90
N GLU A 378 -20.85 23.86 4.44
CA GLU A 378 -20.67 25.33 4.49
C GLU A 378 -20.54 25.81 5.95
N LYS A 379 -19.30 25.88 6.44
CA LYS A 379 -18.85 26.76 7.52
C LYS A 379 -17.46 27.22 7.13
N GLU A 380 -17.19 28.52 7.19
CA GLU A 380 -15.94 29.20 6.80
C GLU A 380 -14.70 28.32 6.98
N GLN A 381 -14.38 27.53 5.94
CA GLN A 381 -13.20 26.68 5.95
C GLN A 381 -12.05 27.52 5.42
N VAL A 382 -11.18 27.95 6.35
CA VAL A 382 -9.89 28.51 5.97
C VAL A 382 -9.16 27.48 5.10
N LYS A 383 -8.90 27.85 3.85
CA LYS A 383 -8.15 27.02 2.90
C LYS A 383 -6.66 27.12 3.22
N TRP A 384 -6.11 26.06 3.78
CA TRP A 384 -4.71 26.00 4.22
C TRP A 384 -3.75 25.87 3.03
N SER A 385 -2.78 26.78 2.94
CA SER A 385 -1.69 26.71 1.96
C SER A 385 -0.40 26.20 2.58
N ASP A 386 0.51 25.71 1.73
CA ASP A 386 1.84 25.22 2.15
C ASP A 386 2.62 26.22 3.03
N LYS A 387 2.47 27.52 2.77
CA LYS A 387 3.13 28.57 3.56
C LYS A 387 2.49 28.70 4.94
N MET A 388 1.18 28.55 5.04
CA MET A 388 0.42 28.62 6.30
C MET A 388 0.74 27.42 7.19
N ASP A 389 0.82 26.22 6.62
CA ASP A 389 1.18 25.03 7.39
C ASP A 389 2.63 25.10 7.88
N TYR A 390 3.55 25.63 7.07
CA TYR A 390 4.93 25.83 7.50
C TYR A 390 5.04 26.82 8.67
N ALA A 391 4.38 27.97 8.56
CA ALA A 391 4.36 28.98 9.62
C ALA A 391 3.71 28.43 10.89
N TYR A 392 2.60 27.69 10.76
CA TYR A 392 1.91 27.12 11.91
C TYR A 392 2.75 26.03 12.61
N ILE A 393 3.42 25.15 11.84
CA ILE A 393 4.32 24.14 12.41
C ILE A 393 5.51 24.80 13.12
N LYS A 394 6.09 25.86 12.54
CA LYS A 394 7.19 26.61 13.15
C LYS A 394 6.76 27.25 14.47
N ALA A 395 5.57 27.86 14.51
CA ALA A 395 5.01 28.44 15.72
C ALA A 395 4.71 27.36 16.79
N MET A 396 4.22 26.19 16.39
CA MET A 396 4.01 25.04 17.29
C MET A 396 5.31 24.52 17.91
N ILE A 397 6.40 24.46 17.12
CA ILE A 397 7.73 24.03 17.62
C ILE A 397 8.24 25.03 18.65
N LYS A 398 8.19 26.33 18.34
CA LYS A 398 8.57 27.41 19.26
C LYS A 398 7.79 27.36 20.57
N GLN A 399 6.47 27.17 20.52
CA GLN A 399 5.65 27.04 21.72
C GLN A 399 5.95 25.77 22.53
N GLN A 400 6.38 24.70 21.86
CA GLN A 400 6.79 23.48 22.54
C GLN A 400 8.16 23.64 23.22
N GLU A 401 9.11 24.33 22.60
CA GLU A 401 10.44 24.63 23.19
C GLU A 401 10.31 25.51 24.45
N ILE A 402 9.32 26.40 24.48
CA ILE A 402 9.00 27.26 25.64
C ILE A 402 8.23 26.49 26.73
N GLY A 403 7.88 25.22 26.50
CA GLY A 403 7.18 24.38 27.48
C GLY A 403 5.66 24.57 27.54
N ASN A 404 5.06 25.32 26.60
CA ASN A 404 3.63 25.61 26.59
C ASN A 404 2.76 24.46 26.02
N LYS A 405 3.26 23.23 26.08
CA LYS A 405 2.56 22.01 25.69
C LYS A 405 2.55 21.04 26.88
N VAL A 406 1.39 20.91 27.52
CA VAL A 406 1.20 20.14 28.74
C VAL A 406 0.24 18.98 28.44
N ASN A 407 0.56 17.77 28.88
CA ASN A 407 -0.27 16.56 28.70
C ASN A 407 -0.71 16.34 27.23
N GLY A 408 0.19 16.55 26.27
CA GLY A 408 -0.10 16.31 24.84
C GLY A 408 -0.97 17.36 24.14
N SER A 409 -1.28 18.48 24.82
CA SER A 409 -2.04 19.61 24.27
C SER A 409 -1.33 20.95 24.52
N PHE A 410 -1.45 21.87 23.56
CA PHE A 410 -0.99 23.24 23.73
C PHE A 410 -1.89 23.99 24.72
N THR A 411 -1.28 24.84 25.55
CA THR A 411 -2.00 25.67 26.52
C THR A 411 -2.85 26.74 25.81
N PRO A 412 -3.87 27.30 26.48
CA PRO A 412 -4.63 28.44 25.94
C PRO A 412 -3.74 29.60 25.50
N THR A 413 -2.67 29.88 26.25
CA THR A 413 -1.66 30.91 25.97
C THR A 413 -0.87 30.61 24.71
N ALA A 414 -0.42 29.36 24.51
CA ALA A 414 0.25 28.96 23.26
C ALA A 414 -0.66 29.18 22.04
N TYR A 415 -1.94 28.82 22.12
CA TYR A 415 -2.86 29.07 21.02
C TYR A 415 -3.08 30.56 20.74
N ALA A 416 -3.13 31.41 21.77
CA ALA A 416 -3.27 32.85 21.59
C ALA A 416 -2.04 33.44 20.88
N GLN A 417 -0.83 33.07 21.31
CA GLN A 417 0.42 33.53 20.72
C GLN A 417 0.61 33.01 19.28
N MET A 418 0.26 31.75 18.99
CA MET A 418 0.33 31.23 17.62
C MET A 418 -0.65 31.94 16.69
N VAL A 419 -1.84 32.31 17.17
CA VAL A 419 -2.82 33.09 16.39
C VAL A 419 -2.27 34.48 16.09
N GLU A 420 -1.72 35.16 17.10
CA GLU A 420 -1.13 36.49 16.95
C GLU A 420 0.06 36.50 15.97
N GLU A 421 0.98 35.54 16.11
CA GLU A 421 2.14 35.38 15.22
C GLU A 421 1.72 35.13 13.77
N LEU A 422 0.76 34.22 13.54
CA LEU A 422 0.26 33.89 12.20
C LEU A 422 -0.50 35.05 11.55
N ASN A 423 -1.32 35.78 12.31
CA ASN A 423 -2.10 36.89 11.76
C ASN A 423 -1.20 38.11 11.47
N THR A 424 -0.17 38.35 12.31
CA THR A 424 0.75 39.49 12.16
C THR A 424 1.80 39.26 11.06
N GLU A 425 2.42 38.07 11.00
CA GLU A 425 3.51 37.78 10.05
C GLU A 425 3.00 37.54 8.62
N HIS A 426 1.72 37.17 8.46
CA HIS A 426 1.17 36.73 7.17
C HIS A 426 -0.17 37.41 6.79
N GLN A 427 -0.61 38.44 7.52
CA GLN A 427 -1.86 39.19 7.27
C GLN A 427 -3.07 38.24 7.15
N MET A 428 -3.21 37.36 8.14
CA MET A 428 -4.22 36.30 8.12
C MET A 428 -5.38 36.60 9.07
N ASP A 429 -6.54 36.01 8.80
CA ASP A 429 -7.70 35.99 9.71
C ASP A 429 -7.90 34.57 10.27
N ILE A 430 -6.91 34.09 11.02
CA ILE A 430 -6.92 32.76 11.64
C ILE A 430 -7.36 32.90 13.09
N THR A 431 -8.27 32.03 13.53
CA THR A 431 -8.74 31.95 14.91
C THR A 431 -8.22 30.70 15.61
N LYS A 432 -8.35 30.65 16.94
CA LYS A 432 -7.97 29.47 17.75
C LYS A 432 -8.70 28.19 17.34
N SER A 433 -9.94 28.28 16.84
CA SER A 433 -10.69 27.12 16.37
C SER A 433 -10.10 26.57 15.06
N HIS A 434 -9.66 27.45 14.16
CA HIS A 434 -8.96 27.08 12.91
C HIS A 434 -7.68 26.29 13.21
N LEU A 435 -6.87 26.77 14.17
CA LEU A 435 -5.66 26.08 14.61
C LEU A 435 -5.96 24.70 15.22
N LYS A 436 -6.93 24.62 16.15
CA LYS A 436 -7.31 23.34 16.79
C LYS A 436 -7.82 22.31 15.77
N ASN A 437 -8.61 22.74 14.80
CA ASN A 437 -9.11 21.85 13.74
C ASN A 437 -7.96 21.37 12.86
N ARG A 438 -7.04 22.26 12.47
CA ARG A 438 -5.86 21.89 11.68
C ARG A 438 -4.92 20.95 12.45
N TYR A 439 -4.73 21.17 13.75
CA TYR A 439 -3.97 20.30 14.64
C TYR A 439 -4.57 18.89 14.77
N LYS A 440 -5.91 18.76 14.78
CA LYS A 440 -6.57 17.44 14.72
C LYS A 440 -6.28 16.72 13.41
N THR A 441 -6.31 17.44 12.28
CA THR A 441 -5.95 16.89 10.96
C THR A 441 -4.49 16.42 10.94
N PHE A 442 -3.58 17.22 11.49
CA PHE A 442 -2.20 16.81 11.72
C PHE A 442 -2.12 15.56 12.59
N LYS A 443 -2.71 15.54 13.79
CA LYS A 443 -2.67 14.39 14.70
C LYS A 443 -3.13 13.08 14.05
N LYS A 444 -4.23 13.08 13.30
CA LYS A 444 -4.70 11.89 12.57
C LYS A 444 -3.70 11.42 11.52
N THR A 445 -3.08 12.37 10.81
CA THR A 445 -2.07 12.11 9.78
C THR A 445 -0.74 11.62 10.38
N PHE A 446 -0.38 12.13 11.57
CA PHE A 446 0.86 11.80 12.27
C PHE A 446 0.75 10.54 13.15
N PHE A 447 -0.42 10.15 13.64
CA PHE A 447 -0.58 8.91 14.42
C PHE A 447 -0.23 7.66 13.58
N ALA A 448 -0.56 7.68 12.29
CA ALA A 448 -0.16 6.64 11.33
C ALA A 448 1.35 6.61 11.02
N MET A 449 2.07 7.71 11.26
CA MET A 449 3.50 7.89 10.96
C MET A 449 4.39 7.82 12.22
N GLY A 450 3.85 8.12 13.40
CA GLY A 450 4.56 8.14 14.68
C GLY A 450 5.09 6.76 15.08
N ASN A 451 4.36 5.69 14.76
CA ASN A 451 4.80 4.31 14.96
C ASN A 451 6.05 3.95 14.15
N PHE A 452 6.28 4.64 13.03
CA PHE A 452 7.40 4.40 12.12
C PHE A 452 8.64 5.22 12.51
N ILE A 453 8.45 6.48 12.94
CA ILE A 453 9.55 7.40 13.23
C ILE A 453 10.12 7.21 14.64
N GLU A 454 9.31 6.88 15.65
CA GLU A 454 9.81 6.59 17.01
C GLU A 454 10.71 5.33 17.06
N ARG A 455 10.41 4.30 16.25
CA ARG A 455 11.21 3.07 16.22
C ARG A 455 12.57 3.24 15.54
N VAL A 456 12.66 4.02 14.47
CA VAL A 456 13.94 4.37 13.82
C VAL A 456 14.79 5.29 14.72
N ARG A 457 14.16 6.03 15.63
CA ARG A 457 14.82 6.97 16.53
C ARG A 457 15.45 6.33 17.77
N LEU A 458 14.83 5.27 18.31
CA LEU A 458 15.36 4.56 19.49
C LEU A 458 16.71 3.87 19.20
N GLU A 459 16.96 3.41 17.97
CA GLU A 459 18.21 2.71 17.61
C GLU A 459 19.39 3.67 17.34
N PHE A 460 19.13 4.85 16.79
CA PHE A 460 20.22 5.81 16.54
C PHE A 460 20.80 6.41 17.83
N ASN A 461 19.97 6.64 18.86
CA ASN A 461 20.43 7.12 20.17
C ASN A 461 21.19 6.06 20.99
N TYR A 462 21.08 4.77 20.64
CA TYR A 462 21.92 3.71 21.25
C TYR A 462 23.32 3.64 20.61
N SER A 463 23.47 4.05 19.35
CA SER A 463 24.76 4.03 18.64
C SER A 463 25.66 5.23 18.93
N THR A 464 25.09 6.41 19.19
CA THR A 464 25.85 7.65 19.45
C THR A 464 26.38 7.76 20.89
N ASN A 465 25.78 7.03 21.84
CA ASN A 465 26.20 7.04 23.26
C ASN A 465 27.38 6.10 23.59
N ARG A 466 27.88 5.29 22.64
CA ARG A 466 29.11 4.48 22.84
C ARG A 466 30.41 5.16 22.39
N SER A 467 30.33 6.27 21.65
CA SER A 467 31.51 7.00 21.16
C SER A 467 31.93 8.21 22.01
N GLY A 468 31.23 8.50 23.12
CA GLY A 468 31.48 9.69 23.97
C GLY A 468 32.14 9.43 25.33
N GLY A 469 32.49 8.19 25.66
CA GLY A 469 32.96 7.82 27.01
C GLY A 469 34.37 7.24 27.04
N ARG A 470 35.39 8.01 26.65
CA ARG A 470 36.80 7.79 27.04
C ARG A 470 37.60 9.08 26.87
N SER A 471 37.57 9.93 27.89
CA SER A 471 38.60 10.94 28.14
C SER A 471 38.38 11.55 29.54
N MET A 472 39.44 11.47 30.35
CA MET A 472 39.67 12.04 31.69
C MET A 472 39.19 11.24 32.90
N GLY A 473 40.17 10.87 33.73
CA GLY A 473 40.14 9.97 34.87
C GLY A 473 41.36 9.09 34.83
#